data_AF-A0AAU8I645-F1
#
_entry.id   AF-A0AAU8I645-F1
#
_cell.length_a   1.000
_cell.length_b   1.000
_cell.length_c   1.000
_cell.angle_alpha   90.00
_cell.angle_beta   90.00
_cell.angle_gamma   90.00
#
_symmetry.space_group_name_H-M   'P 1'
#
loop_
_entity.id
_entity.type
_entity.pdbx_description
1 polymer ?
#
loop_
_entity_poly.entity_id
_entity_poly.type
_entity_poly.pdbx_seq_one_letter_code
_entity_poly.pdbx_strand_id
1 'polypeptide(L)'
;MKIQRKPIRFGRKQHGQGMTEYIIIVALIAIAAIGVFTFFGGTVRSQVAGMAQELSGKQDASQMINRAGTNAGKAQAQADKDKGMAAYNGNK
;
A
#
# COMPACT_ATOMS: atom_id res chain seq x y z
N MET A 1 -45.54 35.24 -32.12
CA MET A 1 -45.06 34.45 -30.96
C MET A 1 -43.54 34.32 -31.06
N LYS A 2 -42.75 34.99 -30.21
CA LYS A 2 -41.28 34.87 -30.18
C LYS A 2 -40.84 34.44 -28.78
N ILE A 3 -40.43 33.19 -28.64
CA ILE A 3 -39.92 32.65 -27.37
C ILE A 3 -38.40 32.89 -27.36
N GLN A 4 -37.94 33.87 -26.59
CA GLN A 4 -36.51 34.09 -26.35
C GLN A 4 -36.06 33.18 -25.20
N ARG A 5 -35.19 32.20 -25.48
CA ARG A 5 -34.56 31.36 -24.45
C ARG A 5 -33.26 32.03 -23.98
N LYS A 6 -33.18 32.39 -22.70
CA LYS A 6 -31.94 32.88 -22.08
C LYS A 6 -30.97 31.70 -21.83
N PRO A 7 -29.67 31.81 -22.15
CA PRO A 7 -28.70 30.77 -21.85
C PRO A 7 -28.33 30.78 -20.35
N ILE A 8 -28.31 29.60 -19.73
CA ILE A 8 -27.82 29.41 -18.36
C ILE A 8 -26.29 29.43 -18.41
N ARG A 9 -25.67 30.46 -17.85
CA ARG A 9 -24.20 30.53 -17.71
C ARG A 9 -23.77 29.81 -16.43
N PHE A 10 -23.16 28.63 -16.58
CA PHE A 10 -22.40 27.99 -15.50
C PHE A 10 -21.06 28.71 -15.33
N GLY A 11 -21.06 29.82 -14.61
CA GLY A 11 -19.84 30.48 -14.18
C GLY A 11 -19.21 29.71 -13.00
N ARG A 12 -18.28 28.81 -13.27
CA ARG A 12 -17.33 28.38 -12.22
C ARG A 12 -16.35 29.53 -12.02
N LYS A 13 -16.55 30.31 -10.96
CA LYS A 13 -15.57 31.31 -10.50
C LYS A 13 -14.37 30.57 -9.92
N GLN A 14 -13.41 30.19 -10.75
CA GLN A 14 -12.10 29.67 -10.31
C GLN A 14 -11.20 30.84 -9.89
N HIS A 15 -11.34 31.30 -8.65
CA HIS A 15 -10.39 32.24 -8.03
C HIS A 15 -9.30 31.48 -7.26
N GLY A 16 -8.54 30.66 -7.98
CA GLY A 16 -7.49 29.80 -7.43
C GLY A 16 -7.02 28.69 -8.38
N GLN A 17 -7.23 28.82 -9.68
CA GLN A 17 -6.61 27.97 -10.70
C GLN A 17 -5.19 28.48 -11.00
N GLY A 18 -4.45 28.88 -9.97
CA GLY A 18 -3.06 29.27 -10.15
C GLY A 18 -2.23 28.01 -10.36
N MET A 19 -1.37 28.04 -11.37
CA MET A 19 -0.38 26.97 -11.57
C MET A 19 0.45 26.73 -10.30
N THR A 20 0.59 27.75 -9.46
CA THR A 20 1.25 27.74 -8.15
C THR A 20 0.65 26.76 -7.15
N GLU A 21 -0.67 26.69 -7.02
CA GLU A 21 -1.35 25.81 -6.06
C GLU A 21 -1.12 24.34 -6.43
N TYR A 22 -1.16 24.04 -7.73
CA TYR A 22 -0.81 22.72 -8.25
C TYR A 22 0.66 22.40 -8.03
N ILE A 23 1.58 23.35 -8.29
CA ILE A 23 3.01 23.16 -8.06
C ILE A 23 3.31 22.88 -6.58
N ILE A 24 2.65 23.59 -5.66
CA ILE A 24 2.82 23.38 -4.22
C ILE A 24 2.36 21.97 -3.82
N ILE A 25 1.18 21.54 -4.25
CA ILE A 25 0.65 20.20 -3.94
C ILE A 25 1.58 19.11 -4.51
N VAL A 26 2.04 19.27 -5.75
CA VAL A 26 2.97 18.33 -6.39
C VAL A 26 4.29 18.26 -5.63
N ALA A 27 4.84 19.40 -5.21
CA ALA A 27 6.07 19.45 -4.43
C ALA A 27 5.92 18.70 -3.09
N LEU A 28 4.78 18.86 -2.40
CA LEU A 28 4.50 18.16 -1.15
C LEU A 28 4.42 16.64 -1.35
N ILE A 29 3.73 16.18 -2.40
CA ILE A 29 3.64 14.76 -2.74
C ILE A 29 5.02 14.20 -3.09
N ALA A 30 5.84 14.93 -3.85
CA ALA A 30 7.18 14.50 -4.22
C ALA A 30 8.09 14.30 -2.99
N ILE A 31 8.05 15.23 -2.03
CA ILE A 31 8.83 15.11 -0.78
C ILE A 31 8.36 13.90 0.04
N ALA A 32 7.04 13.70 0.18
CA ALA A 32 6.49 12.54 0.86
C ALA A 32 6.90 11.22 0.16
N ALA A 33 6.87 11.19 -1.17
CA ALA A 33 7.27 10.04 -1.96
C ALA A 33 8.75 9.69 -1.76
N ILE A 34 9.66 10.67 -1.73
CA ILE A 34 11.08 10.44 -1.43
C ILE A 34 11.23 9.78 -0.04
N GLY A 35 10.50 10.25 0.96
CA GLY A 35 10.48 9.64 2.30
C GLY A 35 10.00 8.19 2.29
N VAL A 36 8.90 7.88 1.58
CA VAL A 36 8.38 6.52 1.45
C VAL A 36 9.37 5.62 0.69
N PHE A 37 9.92 6.08 -0.44
CA PHE A 37 10.86 5.28 -1.23
C PHE A 37 12.18 5.03 -0.51
N THR A 38 12.68 5.97 0.29
CA THR A 38 13.89 5.77 1.09
C THR A 38 13.64 4.79 2.25
N PHE A 39 12.54 4.96 2.98
CA PHE A 39 12.21 4.11 4.12
C PHE A 39 11.79 2.68 3.71
N PHE A 40 10.86 2.56 2.75
CA PHE A 40 10.38 1.26 2.29
C PHE A 40 11.30 0.61 1.26
N GLY A 41 12.11 1.37 0.52
CA GLY A 41 13.04 0.82 -0.47
C GLY A 41 14.12 -0.07 0.14
N GLY A 42 14.64 0.29 1.32
CA GLY A 42 15.57 -0.56 2.08
C GLY A 42 14.93 -1.87 2.53
N THR A 43 13.70 -1.83 3.03
CA THR A 43 12.96 -3.01 3.50
C THR A 43 12.62 -3.96 2.35
N VAL A 44 12.08 -3.43 1.25
CA VAL A 44 11.76 -4.22 0.04
C VAL A 44 13.04 -4.83 -0.54
N ARG A 45 14.11 -4.05 -0.66
CA ARG A 45 15.41 -4.56 -1.14
C ARG A 45 15.96 -5.64 -0.21
N SER A 46 15.85 -5.48 1.11
CA SER A 46 16.32 -6.49 2.07
C SER A 46 15.52 -7.78 1.97
N GLN A 47 14.20 -7.71 1.77
CA GLN A 47 13.36 -8.89 1.59
C GLN A 47 13.67 -9.58 0.25
N VAL A 48 13.80 -8.82 -0.84
CA VAL A 48 14.19 -9.35 -2.14
C VAL A 48 15.59 -9.93 -2.11
N ALA A 49 16.54 -9.32 -1.39
CA ALA A 49 17.88 -9.86 -1.19
C ALA A 49 17.83 -11.17 -0.38
N GLY A 50 17.00 -11.25 0.66
CA GLY A 50 16.77 -12.48 1.41
C GLY A 50 16.20 -13.60 0.53
N MET A 51 15.17 -13.30 -0.27
CA MET A 51 14.59 -14.24 -1.23
C MET A 51 15.56 -14.62 -2.36
N ALA A 52 16.38 -13.69 -2.84
CA ALA A 52 17.39 -13.97 -3.86
C ALA A 52 18.54 -14.82 -3.30
N GLN A 53 18.93 -14.62 -2.05
CA GLN A 53 19.87 -15.50 -1.35
C GLN A 53 19.29 -16.91 -1.18
N GLU A 54 18.00 -17.01 -0.81
CA GLU A 54 17.26 -18.27 -0.68
C GLU A 54 17.18 -18.99 -2.04
N LEU A 55 16.83 -18.26 -3.11
CA LEU A 55 16.74 -18.78 -4.47
C LEU A 55 18.10 -19.15 -5.07
N SER A 56 19.15 -18.38 -4.76
CA SER A 56 20.52 -18.66 -5.23
C SER A 56 21.18 -19.83 -4.50
N GLY A 57 20.50 -20.45 -3.54
CA GLY A 57 21.01 -21.57 -2.75
C GLY A 57 22.16 -21.17 -1.81
N LYS A 58 22.32 -19.87 -1.51
CA LYS A 58 23.39 -19.36 -0.64
C LYS A 58 23.11 -19.53 0.85
N GLN A 59 21.90 -19.90 1.23
CA GLN A 59 21.58 -20.30 2.61
C GLN A 59 21.51 -21.82 2.69
N ASP A 60 22.11 -22.38 3.73
CA ASP A 60 22.07 -23.82 4.01
C ASP A 60 20.64 -24.35 3.93
N ALA A 61 20.45 -25.50 3.28
CA ALA A 61 19.14 -26.14 3.14
C ALA A 61 18.42 -26.32 4.49
N SER A 62 19.19 -26.53 5.57
CA SER A 62 18.67 -26.59 6.95
C SER A 62 18.06 -25.25 7.43
N GLN A 63 18.65 -24.12 7.06
CA GLN A 63 18.13 -22.79 7.39
C GLN A 63 16.86 -22.48 6.62
N MET A 64 16.78 -22.89 5.35
CA MET A 64 15.56 -22.75 4.54
C MET A 64 14.40 -23.57 5.12
N ILE A 65 14.64 -24.82 5.52
CA ILE A 65 13.64 -25.68 6.14
C ILE A 65 13.15 -25.07 7.47
N ASN A 66 14.06 -24.53 8.30
CA ASN A 66 13.70 -23.88 9.56
C ASN A 66 12.89 -22.60 9.35
N ARG A 67 13.23 -21.77 8.36
CA ARG A 67 12.48 -20.54 8.00
C ARG A 67 11.11 -20.88 7.43
N ALA A 68 11.03 -21.87 6.54
CA ALA A 68 9.76 -22.37 6.00
C ALA A 68 8.84 -22.90 7.11
N GLY A 69 9.38 -23.70 8.04
CA GLY A 69 8.63 -24.18 9.21
C GLY A 69 8.17 -23.05 10.12
N THR A 70 9.03 -22.03 10.36
CA THR A 70 8.67 -20.86 11.17
C THR A 70 7.58 -20.01 10.52
N ASN A 71 7.67 -19.78 9.21
CA ASN A 71 6.68 -19.01 8.45
C ASN A 71 5.34 -19.75 8.35
N ALA A 72 5.38 -21.07 8.14
CA ALA A 72 4.19 -21.93 8.20
C ALA A 72 3.53 -21.86 9.59
N GLY A 73 4.31 -21.95 10.67
CA GLY A 73 3.79 -21.81 12.03
C GLY A 73 3.19 -20.42 12.33
N LYS A 74 3.79 -19.34 11.81
CA LYS A 74 3.23 -17.98 11.92
C LYS A 74 1.94 -17.83 11.11
N ALA A 75 1.88 -18.37 9.90
CA ALA A 75 0.68 -18.37 9.08
C ALA A 75 -0.45 -19.20 9.72
N GLN A 76 -0.13 -20.35 10.31
CA GLN A 76 -1.05 -21.17 11.08
C GLN A 76 -1.58 -20.42 12.31
N ALA A 77 -0.69 -19.81 13.10
CA ALA A 77 -1.08 -19.04 14.28
C ALA A 77 -1.91 -17.80 13.92
N GLN A 78 -1.63 -17.17 12.78
CA GLN A 78 -2.45 -16.08 12.25
C GLN A 78 -3.80 -16.60 11.77
N ALA A 79 -3.85 -17.73 11.08
CA ALA A 79 -5.09 -18.38 10.66
C ALA A 79 -5.94 -18.83 11.86
N ASP A 80 -5.32 -19.29 12.95
CA ASP A 80 -6.00 -19.65 14.20
C ASP A 80 -6.55 -18.42 14.95
N LYS A 81 -5.86 -17.28 14.87
CA LYS A 81 -6.39 -15.98 15.35
C LYS A 81 -7.49 -15.43 14.45
N ASP A 82 -7.36 -15.65 13.14
CA ASP A 82 -8.29 -15.21 12.10
C ASP A 82 -9.35 -16.28 11.77
N LYS A 83 -9.58 -17.28 12.65
CA LYS A 83 -10.74 -18.17 12.57
C LYS A 83 -12.01 -17.36 12.82
N GLY A 84 -12.45 -16.72 11.74
CA GLY A 84 -13.69 -15.98 11.62
C GLY A 84 -14.89 -16.86 11.94
N MET A 85 -15.89 -16.23 12.55
CA MET A 85 -17.27 -16.69 12.79
C MET A 85 -17.50 -18.05 13.49
N ALA A 86 -16.61 -19.03 13.40
CA ALA A 86 -16.71 -20.31 14.10
C ALA A 86 -16.40 -20.18 15.60
N ALA A 87 -15.59 -19.19 15.99
CA ALA A 87 -15.42 -18.80 17.39
C ALA A 87 -16.64 -18.04 17.96
N TYR A 88 -17.62 -17.66 17.14
CA TYR A 88 -18.80 -16.91 17.57
C TYR A 88 -19.91 -17.81 18.17
N ASN A 89 -19.80 -19.14 18.03
CA ASN A 89 -20.76 -20.11 18.59
C ASN A 89 -20.09 -21.12 19.55
N GLY A 90 -19.02 -20.68 20.23
CA GLY A 90 -18.24 -21.49 21.16
C GLY A 90 -18.35 -21.07 22.63
N ASN A 91 -19.30 -20.21 22.98
CA ASN A 91 -19.68 -19.97 24.37
C ASN A 91 -20.78 -20.93 24.77
N LYS A 92 -20.56 -21.57 25.92
CA LYS A 92 -21.64 -22.08 26.77
C LYS A 92 -22.71 -21.02 26.99
#